data_AF-A0AA88ANA0-F1
#
_entry.id   AF-A0AA88ANA0-F1
#
_cell.length_a   1.000
_cell.length_b   1.000
_cell.length_c   1.000
_cell.angle_alpha   90.00
_cell.angle_beta   90.00
_cell.angle_gamma   90.00
#
_symmetry.space_group_name_H-M   'P 1'
#
loop_
_entity.id
_entity.type
_entity.pdbx_description
1 polymer ?
#
loop_
_entity_poly.entity_id
_entity_poly.type
_entity_poly.pdbx_seq_one_letter_code
_entity_poly.pdbx_strand_id
1 'polypeptide(L)'
;MTISVPVVAPYLSTIRSFPNDPEHKFCYVAWVYRGAKYMVRTIYFNGRFDGRDSPSVFNQIVDGTLWSAVNTTSDYAPGNLHNDQLL
;
A
#
# COMPACT_ATOMS: atom_id res chain seq x y z
N MET A 1 -6.74 12.30 -5.19
CA MET A 1 -5.47 12.94 -5.61
C MET A 1 -4.94 12.15 -6.80
N THR A 2 -4.60 12.84 -7.89
CA THR A 2 -4.06 12.22 -9.13
C THR A 2 -2.55 12.40 -9.20
N ILE A 3 -1.82 11.33 -9.50
CA ILE A 3 -0.36 11.32 -9.62
C ILE A 3 0.00 11.15 -11.09
N SER A 4 0.92 11.98 -11.59
CA SER A 4 1.48 11.88 -12.94
C SER A 4 2.99 11.78 -12.84
N VAL A 5 3.53 10.56 -12.79
CA VAL A 5 4.96 10.25 -12.89
C VAL A 5 5.17 9.28 -14.05
N PRO A 6 6.23 9.43 -14.89
CA PRO A 6 6.40 8.67 -16.13
C PRO A 6 6.48 7.14 -15.98
N VAL A 7 6.72 6.65 -14.77
CA VAL A 7 6.93 5.22 -14.45
C VAL A 7 5.68 4.58 -13.84
N VAL A 8 4.65 5.37 -13.47
CA VAL A 8 3.48 4.85 -12.76
C VAL A 8 2.44 4.35 -13.76
N ALA A 9 2.09 3.06 -13.67
CA ALA A 9 1.05 2.48 -14.51
C ALA A 9 -0.28 3.22 -14.32
N PRO A 10 -1.13 3.38 -15.37
CA PRO A 10 -2.35 4.18 -15.29
C PRO A 10 -3.33 3.77 -14.16
N TYR A 11 -3.34 2.50 -13.77
CA TYR A 11 -4.17 2.00 -12.67
C TYR A 11 -3.67 2.42 -11.27
N LEU A 12 -2.45 2.95 -11.18
CA LEU A 12 -1.85 3.55 -9.98
C LEU A 12 -1.92 5.09 -10.01
N SER A 13 -2.69 5.67 -10.94
CA SER A 13 -2.84 7.13 -11.07
C SER A 13 -3.54 7.80 -9.88
N THR A 14 -4.20 7.00 -9.02
CA THR A 14 -4.85 7.48 -7.81
C THR A 14 -4.34 6.76 -6.58
N ILE A 15 -4.15 7.51 -5.50
CA ILE A 15 -3.77 6.98 -4.18
C ILE A 15 -4.87 7.21 -3.15
N ARG A 16 -4.84 6.39 -2.11
CA ARG A 16 -5.53 6.64 -0.83
C ARG A 16 -4.47 6.82 0.25
N SER A 17 -4.59 7.90 1.02
CA SER A 17 -3.70 8.20 2.14
C SER A 17 -4.32 7.68 3.44
N PHE A 18 -3.49 7.09 4.30
CA PHE A 18 -3.87 6.58 5.61
C PHE A 18 -3.02 7.31 6.66
N PRO A 19 -3.61 8.25 7.44
CA PRO A 19 -2.87 8.93 8.48
C PRO A 19 -2.43 7.95 9.57
N ASN A 20 -1.32 8.26 10.24
CA ASN A 20 -0.85 7.50 11.39
C ASN A 20 -1.78 7.75 12.59
N ASP A 21 -2.80 6.93 12.71
CA ASP A 21 -3.78 6.94 13.79
C ASP A 21 -3.88 5.53 14.39
N PRO A 22 -3.22 5.27 15.54
CA PRO A 22 -3.22 3.95 16.17
C PRO A 22 -4.61 3.47 16.63
N GLU A 23 -5.57 4.38 16.77
CA GLU A 23 -6.93 4.05 17.21
C GLU A 23 -7.84 3.65 16.05
N HIS A 24 -7.43 3.94 14.80
CA HIS A 24 -8.24 3.71 13.62
C HIS A 24 -7.61 2.73 12.63
N LYS A 25 -8.38 1.71 12.26
CA LYS A 25 -8.04 0.77 11.18
C LYS A 25 -8.74 1.17 9.88
N PHE A 26 -8.00 1.17 8.78
CA PHE A 26 -8.54 1.45 7.45
C PHE A 26 -8.92 0.15 6.73
N CYS A 27 -10.14 -0.30 6.97
CA CYS A 27 -10.64 -1.59 6.45
C CYS A 27 -11.36 -1.43 5.12
N TYR A 28 -11.17 -2.42 4.24
CA TYR A 28 -11.98 -2.59 3.02
C TYR A 28 -12.77 -3.90 3.11
N VAL A 29 -13.99 -3.88 2.56
CA VAL A 29 -14.83 -5.07 2.45
C VAL A 29 -14.93 -5.45 0.98
N ALA A 30 -14.56 -6.67 0.65
CA ALA A 30 -14.76 -7.27 -0.66
C ALA A 30 -15.80 -8.38 -0.56
N TRP A 31 -16.75 -8.40 -1.49
CA TRP A 31 -17.75 -9.46 -1.58
C TRP A 31 -17.10 -10.72 -2.14
N VAL A 32 -17.15 -11.81 -1.38
CA VAL A 32 -16.54 -13.10 -1.75
C VAL A 32 -17.56 -14.22 -1.65
N TYR A 33 -17.35 -15.28 -2.44
CA TYR A 33 -18.15 -16.50 -2.38
C TYR A 33 -17.47 -17.55 -1.52
N ARG A 34 -18.25 -18.23 -0.68
CA ARG A 34 -17.75 -19.32 0.17
C ARG A 34 -17.17 -20.45 -0.70
N GLY A 35 -15.96 -20.89 -0.39
CA GLY A 35 -15.28 -21.99 -1.08
C GLY A 35 -14.48 -21.59 -2.33
N ALA A 36 -14.59 -20.33 -2.80
CA ALA A 36 -13.75 -19.82 -3.86
C ALA A 36 -12.36 -19.43 -3.33
N LYS A 37 -11.33 -19.54 -4.18
CA LYS A 37 -9.97 -19.09 -3.91
C LYS A 37 -9.71 -17.78 -4.63
N TYR A 38 -9.15 -16.81 -3.92
CA TYR A 38 -8.86 -15.49 -4.44
C TYR A 38 -7.37 -15.17 -4.27
N MET A 39 -6.83 -14.43 -5.24
CA MET A 39 -5.53 -13.79 -5.10
C MET A 39 -5.76 -12.35 -4.63
N VAL A 40 -5.20 -12.01 -3.47
CA VAL A 40 -5.17 -10.62 -2.99
C VAL A 40 -3.85 -10.02 -3.46
N ARG A 41 -3.94 -8.93 -4.23
CA ARG A 41 -2.77 -8.12 -4.62
C ARG A 41 -2.91 -6.73 -4.01
N THR A 42 -1.89 -6.31 -3.29
CA THR A 42 -1.78 -4.96 -2.74
C THR A 42 -0.55 -4.28 -3.29
N ILE A 43 -0.67 -3.00 -3.61
CA ILE A 43 0.43 -2.18 -4.13
C ILE A 43 0.51 -0.95 -3.24
N TYR A 44 1.69 -0.69 -2.72
CA TYR A 44 1.95 0.41 -1.80
C TYR A 44 2.96 1.34 -2.43
N PHE A 45 2.68 2.63 -2.38
CA PHE A 45 3.56 3.65 -2.93
C PHE A 45 3.82 4.71 -1.87
N ASN A 46 5.09 4.93 -1.53
CA ASN A 46 5.50 6.02 -0.67
C ASN A 46 5.90 7.21 -1.54
N GLY A 47 5.01 8.21 -1.64
CA GLY A 47 5.27 9.40 -2.46
C GLY A 47 5.39 10.69 -1.69
N ARG A 48 5.76 10.64 -0.39
CA ARG A 48 5.96 11.84 0.45
C ARG A 48 4.78 12.83 0.39
N PHE A 49 3.56 12.31 0.23
CA PHE A 49 2.36 13.13 0.01
C PHE A 49 1.93 13.91 1.24
N ASP A 50 2.39 13.50 2.42
CA ASP A 50 2.08 14.10 3.71
C ASP A 50 3.17 15.08 4.20
N GLY A 51 4.20 15.34 3.38
CA GLY A 51 5.32 16.22 3.73
C GLY A 51 6.21 15.67 4.84
N ARG A 52 6.07 14.39 5.19
CA ARG A 52 6.93 13.72 6.18
C ARG A 52 8.00 12.89 5.46
N ASP A 53 9.22 13.02 5.94
CA ASP A 53 10.40 12.33 5.42
C ASP A 53 10.66 10.99 6.14
N SER A 54 9.59 10.34 6.62
CA SER A 54 9.69 9.07 7.33
C SER A 54 9.03 7.96 6.52
N PRO A 55 9.75 6.88 6.20
CA PRO A 55 9.16 5.73 5.55
C PRO A 55 8.12 5.08 6.46
N SER A 56 6.97 4.71 5.88
CA SER A 56 5.85 4.14 6.62
C SER A 56 6.00 2.63 6.75
N VAL A 57 5.85 2.14 7.98
CA VAL A 57 5.72 0.72 8.30
C VAL A 57 4.32 0.48 8.85
N PHE A 58 3.59 -0.48 8.30
CA PHE A 58 2.23 -0.79 8.72
C PHE A 58 1.90 -2.27 8.57
N ASN A 59 0.91 -2.72 9.34
CA ASN A 59 0.47 -4.11 9.33
C ASN A 59 -0.58 -4.34 8.24
N GLN A 60 -0.38 -5.38 7.44
CA GLN A 60 -1.40 -5.90 6.54
C GLN A 60 -2.18 -7.01 7.22
N ILE A 61 -3.50 -6.84 7.29
CA ILE A 61 -4.42 -7.78 7.94
C ILE A 61 -5.48 -8.18 6.92
N VAL A 62 -5.67 -9.48 6.71
CA VAL A 62 -6.73 -10.05 5.86
C VAL A 62 -7.61 -10.93 6.72
N ASP A 63 -8.91 -10.67 6.72
CA ASP A 63 -9.91 -11.41 7.51
C ASP A 63 -9.52 -11.52 9.01
N GLY A 64 -9.05 -10.42 9.59
CA GLY A 64 -8.60 -10.35 10.98
C GLY A 64 -7.24 -11.02 11.26
N THR A 65 -6.64 -11.68 10.27
CA THR A 65 -5.34 -12.36 10.39
C THR A 65 -4.21 -11.45 9.91
N LEU A 66 -3.16 -11.28 10.73
CA LEU A 66 -1.93 -10.58 10.30
C LEU A 66 -1.24 -11.41 9.21
N TRP A 67 -1.09 -10.83 8.02
CA TRP A 67 -0.36 -11.45 6.92
C TRP A 67 1.12 -11.06 6.93
N SER A 68 1.42 -9.76 7.03
CA SER A 68 2.80 -9.27 7.05
C SER A 68 2.85 -7.84 7.58
N ALA A 69 4.03 -7.44 8.09
CA ALA A 69 4.37 -6.04 8.27
C ALA A 69 4.99 -5.52 6.96
N VAL A 70 4.35 -4.54 6.33
CA VAL A 70 4.85 -3.93 5.11
C VAL A 70 5.82 -2.82 5.49
N ASN A 71 7.07 -2.96 5.03
CA ASN A 71 8.12 -1.99 5.25
C ASN A 71 8.51 -1.33 3.93
N THR A 72 8.13 -0.07 3.75
CA THR A 72 8.40 0.70 2.51
C THR A 72 9.69 1.52 2.58
N THR A 73 10.54 1.28 3.57
CA THR A 73 11.77 2.07 3.83
C THR A 73 12.82 1.90 2.73
N SER A 74 12.94 0.71 2.14
CA SER A 74 13.87 0.47 1.02
C SER A 74 13.49 1.21 -0.26
N ASP A 75 12.18 1.42 -0.45
CA ASP A 75 11.61 1.98 -1.68
C ASP A 75 11.57 3.51 -1.63
N TYR A 76 11.82 4.07 -0.44
CA TYR A 76 11.95 5.51 -0.19
C TYR A 76 13.23 6.11 -0.81
N ALA A 77 14.24 5.29 -1.17
CA ALA A 77 15.48 5.78 -1.75
C ALA A 77 15.29 6.30 -3.20
N PRO A 78 15.82 7.49 -3.55
CA PRO A 78 15.71 8.02 -4.91
C PRO A 78 16.38 7.07 -5.91
N GLY A 79 15.59 6.54 -6.85
CA GLY A 79 16.06 5.64 -7.91
C GLY A 79 15.54 4.19 -7.83
N ASN A 80 14.84 3.80 -6.76
CA ASN A 80 14.40 2.41 -6.53
C ASN A 80 13.00 2.04 -7.06
N LEU A 81 12.35 2.91 -7.84
CA LEU A 81 11.02 2.67 -8.45
C LEU A 81 10.96 1.45 -9.40
N HIS A 82 12.08 0.78 -9.63
CA HIS A 82 12.18 -0.41 -10.49
C HIS A 82 12.07 -1.73 -9.71
N ASN A 83 12.18 -1.69 -8.38
CA ASN A 83 12.18 -2.87 -7.51
C ASN A 83 10.97 -2.87 -6.58
N ASP A 84 9.78 -2.53 -7.09
CA ASP A 84 8.51 -2.79 -6.42
C ASP A 84 8.37 -4.32 -6.26
N GLN A 85 9.02 -4.86 -5.22
CA GLN A 85 8.88 -6.23 -4.80
C GLN A 85 7.42 -6.38 -4.39
N LEU A 86 6.70 -7.09 -5.26
CA LEU A 86 5.41 -7.70 -4.99
C LEU A 86 5.54 -8.52 -3.70
N LEU A 87 5.18 -7.93 -2.57
CA LEU A 87 4.76 -8.67 -1.39
C LEU A 87 3.35 -9.21 -1.64
#